data_AF-A0A9D6EZ05-F1
#
_entry.id   AF-A0A9D6EZ05-F1
#
_cell.length_a   1.000
_cell.length_b   1.000
_cell.length_c   1.000
_cell.angle_alpha   90.00
_cell.angle_beta   90.00
_cell.angle_gamma   90.00
#
_symmetry.space_group_name_H-M   'P 1'
#
loop_
_entity.id
_entity.type
_entity.pdbx_description
1 polymer ?
#
loop_
_entity_poly.entity_id
_entity_poly.type
_entity_poly.pdbx_seq_one_letter_code
_entity_poly.pdbx_strand_id
1 'polypeptide(L)'
;MVEQAKAVSPRVYLLAEIAPLGYGFGKGKNGINWPQEQAYTHALRIIEQLNSAVDFTKAFNLPLIDAYHPSQQNGQFGAAYLVNAGDGIHPSNEGHLFIADKIVETILLE
;
A
#
# COMPACT_ATOMS: atom_id res chain seq x y z
N MET A 1 -14.88 -6.06 10.52
CA MET A 1 -13.60 -5.56 11.05
C MET A 1 -13.70 -4.12 11.56
N VAL A 2 -14.02 -3.10 10.73
CA VAL A 2 -14.11 -1.70 11.20
C VAL A 2 -15.07 -1.50 12.37
N GLU A 3 -16.31 -2.00 12.27
CA GLU A 3 -17.29 -1.87 13.36
C GLU A 3 -16.85 -2.60 14.64
N GLN A 4 -16.13 -3.71 14.50
CA GLN A 4 -15.55 -4.41 15.65
C GLN A 4 -14.39 -3.62 16.27
N ALA A 5 -13.56 -2.95 15.46
CA ALA A 5 -12.48 -2.09 15.94
C ALA A 5 -13.05 -0.84 16.65
N LYS A 6 -14.12 -0.25 16.12
CA LYS A 6 -14.84 0.88 16.73
C LYS A 6 -15.43 0.55 18.10
N ALA A 7 -15.77 -0.71 18.36
CA ALA A 7 -16.21 -1.17 19.67
C ALA A 7 -15.09 -1.15 20.72
N VAL A 8 -13.81 -1.15 20.31
CA VAL A 8 -12.64 -1.05 21.19
C VAL A 8 -12.15 0.40 21.30
N SER A 9 -12.07 1.11 20.17
CA SER A 9 -11.62 2.51 20.12
C SER A 9 -12.34 3.25 18.98
N PRO A 10 -12.83 4.49 19.20
CA PRO A 10 -13.41 5.29 18.13
C PRO A 10 -12.37 5.74 17.09
N ARG A 11 -11.08 5.72 17.43
CA ARG A 11 -9.97 6.08 16.53
C ARG A 11 -9.57 4.88 15.70
N VAL A 12 -10.20 4.74 14.54
CA VAL A 12 -9.92 3.68 13.57
C VAL A 12 -9.46 4.32 12.28
N TYR A 13 -8.26 3.95 11.83
CA TYR A 13 -7.66 4.40 10.59
C TYR A 13 -7.59 3.21 9.63
N LEU A 14 -7.67 3.49 8.34
CA LEU A 14 -7.32 2.53 7.31
C LEU A 14 -6.01 2.97 6.67
N LEU A 15 -5.04 2.07 6.59
CA LEU A 15 -3.79 2.27 5.87
C LEU A 15 -3.91 1.70 4.46
N ALA A 16 -3.78 2.57 3.45
CA ALA A 16 -3.48 2.14 2.09
C ALA A 16 -1.96 2.13 1.93
N GLU A 17 -1.36 0.93 1.88
CA GLU A 17 0.08 0.73 1.77
C GLU A 17 0.64 1.20 0.41
N ILE A 18 1.97 1.17 0.26
CA ILE A 18 2.65 1.58 -0.97
C ILE A 18 2.15 0.81 -2.21
N ALA A 19 2.21 1.48 -3.37
CA ALA A 19 1.85 0.88 -4.64
C ALA A 19 2.80 -0.28 -5.00
N PRO A 20 2.28 -1.37 -5.61
CA PRO A 20 3.12 -2.49 -6.01
C PRO A 20 3.97 -2.12 -7.23
N LEU A 21 5.08 -2.84 -7.43
CA LEU A 21 5.78 -2.81 -8.72
C LEU A 21 4.87 -3.41 -9.80
N GLY A 22 5.02 -2.99 -11.06
CA GLY A 22 4.31 -3.62 -12.18
C GLY A 22 4.90 -4.99 -12.51
N TYR A 23 5.70 -5.05 -13.58
CA TYR A 23 6.39 -6.29 -13.98
C TYR A 23 7.41 -6.80 -12.94
N GLY A 24 7.83 -5.94 -12.00
CA GLY A 24 8.74 -6.28 -10.91
C GLY A 24 8.06 -6.95 -9.71
N PHE A 25 6.73 -7.07 -9.69
CA PHE A 25 6.04 -7.65 -8.55
C PHE A 25 6.46 -9.09 -8.27
N GLY A 26 6.81 -9.40 -7.02
CA GLY A 26 7.22 -10.75 -6.64
C GLY A 26 8.56 -11.19 -7.21
N LYS A 27 9.39 -10.27 -7.76
CA LYS A 27 10.70 -10.57 -8.33
C LYS A 27 11.82 -10.32 -7.32
N GLY A 28 12.79 -11.23 -7.28
CA GLY A 28 13.98 -11.07 -6.45
C GLY A 28 14.51 -12.41 -5.95
N LYS A 29 15.63 -12.39 -5.24
CA LYS A 29 16.27 -13.61 -4.70
C LYS A 29 15.33 -14.46 -3.83
N ASN A 30 14.43 -13.82 -3.11
CA ASN A 30 13.43 -14.40 -2.21
C ASN A 30 12.00 -14.26 -2.75
N GLY A 31 11.85 -13.76 -3.97
CA GLY A 31 10.55 -13.55 -4.60
C GLY A 31 9.95 -14.85 -5.13
N ILE A 32 8.65 -14.83 -5.41
CA ILE A 32 7.95 -15.95 -6.06
C ILE A 32 8.44 -16.14 -7.50
N ASN A 33 8.94 -15.08 -8.12
CA ASN A 33 9.54 -15.06 -9.45
C ASN A 33 8.61 -15.56 -10.56
N TRP A 34 7.31 -15.25 -10.47
CA TRP A 34 6.33 -15.56 -11.52
C TRP A 34 6.72 -15.05 -12.91
N PRO A 35 6.22 -15.64 -14.00
CA PRO A 35 6.30 -15.03 -15.33
C PRO A 35 5.83 -13.58 -15.33
N GLN A 36 6.42 -12.76 -16.21
CA GLN A 36 6.21 -11.31 -16.24
C GLN A 36 4.73 -10.90 -16.29
N GLU A 37 3.94 -11.53 -17.16
CA GLU A 37 2.50 -11.27 -17.30
C GLU A 37 1.70 -11.62 -16.03
N GLN A 38 2.10 -12.68 -15.34
CA GLN A 38 1.47 -13.08 -14.09
C GLN A 38 1.79 -12.07 -12.98
N ALA A 39 3.06 -11.66 -12.84
CA ALA A 39 3.46 -10.60 -11.91
C ALA A 39 2.66 -9.31 -12.13
N TYR A 40 2.56 -8.87 -13.39
CA TYR A 40 1.79 -7.68 -13.77
C TYR A 40 0.30 -7.82 -13.44
N THR A 41 -0.31 -8.97 -13.75
CA THR A 41 -1.72 -9.24 -13.41
C THR A 41 -1.96 -9.17 -11.91
N HIS A 42 -1.05 -9.70 -11.09
CA HIS A 42 -1.16 -9.61 -9.64
C HIS A 42 -1.01 -8.17 -9.13
N ALA A 43 -0.07 -7.40 -9.69
CA ALA A 43 0.09 -5.98 -9.35
C ALA A 43 -1.19 -5.17 -9.63
N LEU A 44 -1.84 -5.41 -10.77
CA LEU A 44 -3.11 -4.75 -11.11
C LEU A 44 -4.23 -5.08 -10.12
N ARG A 45 -4.34 -6.36 -9.70
CA ARG A 45 -5.33 -6.76 -8.68
C ARG A 45 -5.08 -6.10 -7.32
N ILE A 46 -3.82 -5.91 -6.94
CA ILE A 46 -3.46 -5.18 -5.71
C ILE A 46 -3.85 -3.71 -5.82
N ILE A 47 -3.62 -3.08 -6.98
CA ILE A 47 -4.06 -1.71 -7.25
C ILE A 47 -5.59 -1.59 -7.13
N GLU A 48 -6.35 -2.54 -7.68
CA GLU A 48 -7.81 -2.57 -7.53
C GLU A 48 -8.24 -2.65 -6.05
N GLN A 49 -7.53 -3.44 -5.24
CA GLN A 49 -7.80 -3.57 -3.81
C GLN A 49 -7.45 -2.29 -3.03
N LEU A 50 -6.32 -1.64 -3.35
CA LEU A 50 -5.92 -0.38 -2.74
C LEU A 50 -6.90 0.75 -3.08
N ASN A 51 -7.33 0.85 -4.34
CA ASN A 51 -8.37 1.79 -4.76
C ASN A 51 -9.69 1.53 -4.02
N SER A 52 -10.10 0.27 -3.91
CA SER A 52 -11.30 -0.12 -3.16
C SER A 52 -11.22 0.28 -1.69
N ALA A 53 -10.04 0.15 -1.07
CA ALA A 53 -9.82 0.55 0.31
C ALA A 53 -9.90 2.08 0.50
N VAL A 54 -9.35 2.85 -0.44
CA VAL A 54 -9.46 4.32 -0.46
C VAL A 54 -10.90 4.78 -0.67
N ASP A 55 -11.65 4.15 -1.56
CA ASP A 55 -13.05 4.53 -1.78
C ASP A 55 -13.93 4.13 -0.60
N PHE A 56 -13.61 3.02 0.05
CA PHE A 56 -14.26 2.61 1.29
C PHE A 56 -14.08 3.66 2.40
N THR A 57 -12.89 4.24 2.59
CA THR A 57 -12.72 5.27 3.63
C THR A 57 -13.57 6.51 3.36
N LYS A 58 -13.68 6.95 2.11
CA LYS A 58 -14.56 8.07 1.71
C LYS A 58 -16.03 7.75 1.99
N ALA A 59 -16.50 6.56 1.61
CA ALA A 59 -17.90 6.16 1.75
C ALA A 59 -18.34 6.06 3.23
N PHE A 60 -17.43 5.68 4.12
CA PHE A 60 -17.71 5.47 5.54
C PHE A 60 -17.15 6.58 6.45
N ASN A 61 -16.65 7.67 5.86
CA ASN A 61 -16.03 8.80 6.57
C ASN A 61 -14.97 8.34 7.58
N LEU A 62 -14.07 7.45 7.15
CA LEU A 62 -12.96 6.96 7.95
C LEU A 62 -11.68 7.73 7.61
N PRO A 63 -10.83 8.03 8.61
CA PRO A 63 -9.48 8.52 8.36
C PRO A 63 -8.67 7.55 7.49
N LEU A 64 -8.05 8.08 6.44
CA LEU A 64 -7.14 7.34 5.55
C LEU A 64 -5.71 7.76 5.82
N ILE A 65 -4.84 6.77 6.04
CA ILE A 65 -3.40 6.92 5.96
C ILE A 65 -3.00 6.50 4.53
N ASP A 66 -2.67 7.48 3.69
CA ASP A 66 -2.43 7.27 2.26
C ASP A 66 -0.93 7.22 1.93
N ALA A 67 -0.34 6.03 2.02
CA ALA A 67 0.98 5.77 1.48
C ALA A 67 0.91 5.32 0.00
N TYR A 68 -0.26 4.90 -0.46
CA TYR A 68 -0.48 4.39 -1.81
C TYR A 68 -0.22 5.45 -2.89
N HIS A 69 -1.01 6.52 -2.96
CA HIS A 69 -0.91 7.48 -4.06
C HIS A 69 0.46 8.18 -4.13
N PRO A 70 1.06 8.65 -3.01
CA PRO A 70 2.33 9.35 -3.11
C PRO A 70 3.53 8.43 -3.36
N SER A 71 3.37 7.11 -3.21
CA SER A 71 4.40 6.13 -3.58
C SER A 71 4.43 5.78 -5.06
N GLN A 72 3.42 6.19 -5.84
CA GLN A 72 3.32 5.89 -7.26
C GLN A 72 4.37 6.64 -8.09
N GLN A 73 4.96 5.96 -9.05
CA GLN A 73 5.67 6.51 -10.20
C GLN A 73 4.77 6.45 -11.43
N ASN A 74 4.76 7.56 -12.18
CA ASN A 74 3.95 7.72 -13.39
C ASN A 74 2.44 7.43 -13.18
N GLY A 75 1.95 7.59 -11.94
CA GLY A 75 0.52 7.51 -11.59
C GLY A 75 -0.08 6.11 -11.46
N GLN A 76 0.72 5.03 -11.38
CA GLN A 76 0.16 3.68 -11.23
C GLN A 76 0.97 2.74 -10.33
N PHE A 77 2.23 2.49 -10.65
CA PHE A 77 3.07 1.51 -9.96
C PHE A 77 4.01 2.16 -8.97
N GLY A 78 4.45 1.44 -7.94
CA GLY A 78 5.30 1.99 -6.88
C GLY A 78 6.72 2.34 -7.33
N ALA A 79 7.31 3.32 -6.63
CA ALA A 79 8.72 3.63 -6.77
C ALA A 79 9.60 2.46 -6.28
N ALA A 80 10.51 1.99 -7.13
CA ALA A 80 11.33 0.81 -6.84
C ALA A 80 12.14 0.91 -5.54
N TYR A 81 12.57 2.12 -5.15
CA TYR A 81 13.35 2.32 -3.92
C TYR A 81 12.53 2.12 -2.63
N LEU A 82 11.19 2.19 -2.71
CA LEU A 82 10.29 1.93 -1.58
C LEU A 82 9.96 0.44 -1.43
N VAL A 83 10.36 -0.42 -2.38
CA VAL A 83 10.07 -1.85 -2.39
C VAL A 83 11.36 -2.65 -2.18
N ASN A 84 11.28 -3.71 -1.39
CA ASN A 84 12.39 -4.59 -1.10
C ASN A 84 12.83 -5.35 -2.36
N ALA A 85 14.04 -5.09 -2.85
CA ALA A 85 14.60 -5.76 -4.03
C ALA A 85 14.84 -7.28 -3.83
N GLY A 86 14.78 -7.75 -2.59
CA GLY A 86 14.88 -9.17 -2.25
C GLY A 86 13.66 -9.98 -2.70
N ASP A 87 12.46 -9.40 -2.67
CA ASP A 87 11.21 -10.12 -3.00
C ASP A 87 10.27 -9.38 -3.95
N GLY A 88 10.41 -8.06 -4.14
CA GLY A 88 9.56 -7.27 -5.02
C GLY A 88 8.12 -7.13 -4.54
N ILE A 89 7.87 -7.33 -3.24
CA ILE A 89 6.54 -7.29 -2.61
C ILE A 89 6.55 -6.37 -1.40
N HIS A 90 7.44 -6.63 -0.44
CA HIS A 90 7.42 -5.93 0.84
C HIS A 90 8.04 -4.53 0.72
N PRO A 91 7.68 -3.60 1.61
CA PRO A 91 8.41 -2.34 1.71
C PRO A 91 9.90 -2.56 1.96
N SER A 92 10.73 -1.70 1.37
CA SER A 92 12.14 -1.56 1.78
C SER A 92 12.22 -0.86 3.15
N ASN A 93 13.43 -0.67 3.67
CA ASN A 93 13.62 0.17 4.86
C ASN A 93 13.10 1.59 4.62
N GLU A 94 13.39 2.14 3.44
CA GLU A 94 12.89 3.44 3.00
C GLU A 94 11.37 3.43 2.84
N GLY A 95 10.80 2.33 2.34
CA GLY A 95 9.35 2.11 2.28
C GLY A 95 8.67 2.13 3.64
N HIS A 96 9.27 1.47 4.64
CA HIS A 96 8.77 1.51 6.01
C HIS A 96 8.83 2.91 6.63
N LEU A 97 9.94 3.64 6.43
CA LEU A 97 10.06 5.02 6.91
C LEU A 97 9.02 5.93 6.24
N PHE A 98 8.85 5.81 4.93
CA PHE A 98 7.85 6.55 4.18
C PHE A 98 6.43 6.28 4.69
N ILE A 99 6.06 5.02 4.95
CA ILE A 99 4.75 4.68 5.54
C ILE A 99 4.63 5.28 6.95
N ALA A 100 5.67 5.20 7.78
CA ALA A 100 5.65 5.76 9.12
C ALA A 100 5.42 7.28 9.11
N ASP A 101 6.04 8.01 8.19
CA ASP A 101 5.83 9.45 8.02
C ASP A 101 4.36 9.73 7.66
N LYS A 102 3.75 8.93 6.78
CA LYS A 102 2.32 9.07 6.44
C LYS A 102 1.40 8.81 7.64
N ILE A 103 1.72 7.81 8.46
CA ILE A 103 0.98 7.54 9.70
C ILE A 103 1.04 8.76 10.63
N VAL A 104 2.23 9.32 10.84
CA VAL A 104 2.43 10.48 11.71
C VAL A 104 1.70 11.71 11.17
N GLU A 105 1.82 11.99 9.87
CA GLU A 105 1.10 13.08 9.20
C GLU A 105 -0.42 12.98 9.44
N THR A 106 -1.02 11.81 9.24
CA THR A 106 -2.47 11.64 9.42
C THR A 106 -2.89 11.78 10.88
N ILE A 107 -2.17 11.16 11.82
CA ILE A 107 -2.55 11.18 13.24
C ILE A 107 -2.41 12.59 13.85
N LEU A 108 -1.44 13.38 13.39
CA LEU A 108 -1.22 14.75 13.90
C LEU A 108 -2.13 15.81 13.28
N LEU A 109 -2.84 15.49 12.19
CA LEU A 109 -3.82 16.39 11.55
C LEU A 109 -5.22 16.33 12.20
N GLU A 110 -5.45 15.39 13.12
CA GLU A 110 -6.66 15.28 13.95
C GLU A 110 -6.54 16.04 15.28
#